data_AF-A0A3D2WB45-F1
#
_entry.id   AF-A0A3D2WB45-F1
#
_cell.length_a   1.000
_cell.length_b   1.000
_cell.length_c   1.000
_cell.angle_alpha   90.00
_cell.angle_beta   90.00
_cell.angle_gamma   90.00
#
_symmetry.space_group_name_H-M   'P 1'
#
loop_
_entity.id
_entity.type
_entity.pdbx_description
1 polymer ?
#
loop_
_entity_poly.entity_id
_entity_poly.type
_entity_poly.pdbx_seq_one_letter_code
_entity_poly.pdbx_strand_id
1 'polypeptide(L)'
;MTSFAVTRTDRFKAASMGAGLPNLVSMVTTTDIGEYLVAHMGGEEFWEDYEGYERHSAMYRIANVTTPTQVIHGENDLRVPFT
;
A
#
# COMPACT_ATOMS: atom_id res chain seq x y z
N MET A 1 -5.34 -3.34 1.14
CA MET A 1 -6.76 -3.25 0.71
C MET A 1 -7.49 -2.04 1.30
N THR A 2 -7.49 -1.81 2.62
CA THR A 2 -8.24 -0.69 3.25
C THR A 2 -7.87 0.67 2.66
N SER A 3 -6.57 0.99 2.57
CA SER A 3 -6.06 2.22 1.93
C SER A 3 -6.57 2.37 0.49
N PHE A 4 -6.52 1.30 -0.30
CA PHE A 4 -7.01 1.31 -1.68
C PHE A 4 -8.52 1.60 -1.74
N ALA A 5 -9.32 1.00 -0.87
CA ALA A 5 -10.77 1.22 -0.86
C ALA A 5 -11.13 2.67 -0.53
N VAL A 6 -10.56 3.25 0.54
CA VAL A 6 -10.90 4.62 0.99
C VAL A 6 -10.43 5.72 0.04
N THR A 7 -9.50 5.43 -0.88
CA THR A 7 -9.06 6.36 -1.93
C THR A 7 -9.94 6.33 -3.18
N ARG A 8 -10.90 5.39 -3.27
CA ARG A 8 -11.71 5.11 -4.47
C ARG A 8 -13.21 5.30 -4.26
N THR A 9 -13.66 5.45 -3.02
CA THR A 9 -15.07 5.66 -2.67
C THR A 9 -15.19 6.33 -1.30
N ASP A 10 -16.29 7.05 -1.11
CA ASP A 10 -16.73 7.74 0.10
C ASP A 10 -17.83 6.99 0.87
N ARG A 11 -18.16 5.75 0.45
CA ARG A 11 -19.28 4.98 1.03
C ARG A 11 -19.07 4.56 2.50
N PHE A 12 -17.84 4.64 2.99
CA PHE A 12 -17.46 4.19 4.34
C PHE A 12 -17.57 5.36 5.33
N LYS A 13 -18.14 5.08 6.51
CA LYS A 13 -18.23 6.08 7.60
C LYS A 13 -16.97 6.13 8.47
N ALA A 14 -16.22 5.04 8.52
CA ALA A 14 -14.93 4.92 9.17
C ALA A 14 -14.16 3.75 8.56
N ALA A 15 -12.83 3.76 8.71
CA ALA A 15 -11.96 2.66 8.33
C ALA A 15 -10.88 2.41 9.41
N SER A 16 -10.44 1.16 9.54
CA SER A 16 -9.27 0.78 10.34
C SER A 16 -8.29 0.02 9.46
N MET A 17 -7.08 0.54 9.34
CA MET A 17 -6.00 -0.02 8.54
C MET A 17 -4.90 -0.52 9.48
N GLY A 18 -4.88 -1.84 9.68
CA GLY A 18 -3.77 -2.53 10.34
C GLY A 18 -2.72 -2.98 9.30
N ALA A 19 -1.43 -2.82 9.60
CA ALA A 19 -0.31 -3.31 8.78
C ALA A 19 -0.50 -3.02 7.27
N GLY A 20 -0.76 -1.75 6.93
CA GLY A 20 -1.20 -1.35 5.59
C GLY A 20 -0.05 -1.19 4.59
N LEU A 21 -0.29 -1.53 3.33
CA LEU A 21 0.65 -1.36 2.20
C LEU A 21 0.16 -0.22 1.27
N PRO A 22 0.31 1.07 1.62
CA PRO A 22 -0.22 2.16 0.80
C PRO A 22 0.65 2.49 -0.42
N ASN A 23 1.94 2.16 -0.40
CA ASN A 23 2.90 2.45 -1.47
C ASN A 23 3.71 1.19 -1.79
N LEU A 24 3.49 0.60 -2.96
CA LEU A 24 4.17 -0.62 -3.39
C LEU A 24 5.61 -0.37 -3.84
N VAL A 25 5.95 0.86 -4.26
CA VAL A 25 7.32 1.23 -4.65
C VAL A 25 8.27 1.13 -3.46
N SER A 26 7.91 1.72 -2.32
CA SER A 26 8.72 1.56 -1.11
C SER A 26 8.68 0.12 -0.62
N MET A 27 7.49 -0.51 -0.64
CA MET A 27 7.29 -1.84 -0.07
C MET A 27 8.19 -2.92 -0.67
N VAL A 28 8.37 -2.96 -2.00
CA VAL A 28 9.25 -3.99 -2.62
C VAL A 28 10.71 -3.88 -2.19
N THR A 29 11.12 -2.72 -1.69
CA THR A 29 12.50 -2.48 -1.24
C THR A 29 12.72 -2.62 0.26
N THR A 30 11.65 -2.63 1.06
CA THR A 30 11.76 -2.64 2.53
C THR A 30 11.29 -3.94 3.17
N THR A 31 10.34 -4.65 2.55
CA THR A 31 9.79 -5.89 3.08
C THR A 31 10.81 -7.03 3.09
N ASP A 32 10.71 -7.90 4.11
CA ASP A 32 11.51 -9.14 4.22
C ASP A 32 11.26 -10.16 3.10
N ILE A 33 10.25 -9.93 2.24
CA ILE A 33 9.86 -10.80 1.13
C ILE A 33 9.73 -10.06 -0.21
N GLY A 34 10.69 -9.18 -0.54
CA GLY A 34 10.64 -8.32 -1.74
C GLY A 34 10.33 -9.09 -3.04
N GLU A 35 11.06 -10.18 -3.31
CA GLU A 35 10.86 -11.02 -4.51
C GLU A 35 9.44 -11.59 -4.61
N TYR A 36 8.82 -11.94 -3.47
CA TYR A 36 7.44 -12.42 -3.46
C TYR A 36 6.48 -11.31 -3.91
N LEU A 37 6.69 -10.06 -3.48
CA LEU A 37 5.85 -8.95 -3.88
C LEU A 37 6.05 -8.60 -5.37
N VAL A 38 7.29 -8.60 -5.87
CA VAL A 38 7.60 -8.40 -7.30
C VAL A 38 6.91 -9.46 -8.17
N ALA A 39 6.91 -10.72 -7.74
CA ALA A 39 6.19 -11.79 -8.43
C ALA A 39 4.66 -11.54 -8.52
N HIS A 40 4.06 -10.86 -7.53
CA HIS A 40 2.64 -10.46 -7.56
C HIS A 40 2.38 -9.22 -8.42
N MET A 41 3.43 -8.45 -8.74
CA MET A 41 3.38 -7.25 -9.58
C MET A 41 3.67 -7.55 -11.06
N GLY A 42 3.67 -8.83 -11.47
CA GLY A 42 3.93 -9.23 -12.85
C GLY A 42 5.37 -9.65 -13.12
N GLY A 43 6.22 -9.68 -12.08
CA GLY A 43 7.62 -10.10 -12.19
C GLY A 43 8.57 -9.01 -12.69
N GLU A 44 8.07 -7.80 -12.92
CA GLU A 44 8.85 -6.63 -13.31
C GLU A 44 9.08 -5.74 -12.09
N GLU A 45 10.28 -5.20 -11.95
CA GLU A 45 10.62 -4.30 -10.87
C GLU A 45 9.98 -2.92 -11.07
N PHE A 46 9.89 -2.11 -10.01
CA PHE A 46 9.18 -0.82 -10.08
C PHE A 46 9.84 0.20 -11.03
N TRP A 47 11.13 0.03 -11.35
CA TRP A 47 11.82 0.86 -12.36
C TRP A 47 11.60 0.35 -13.79
N GLU A 48 11.06 -0.84 -13.96
CA GLU A 48 10.67 -1.43 -15.26
C GLU A 48 9.19 -1.15 -15.55
N ASP A 49 8.30 -1.35 -14.57
CA ASP A 49 6.86 -1.03 -14.66
C ASP A 49 6.40 -0.08 -13.54
N TYR A 50 6.83 1.17 -13.60
CA TYR A 50 6.39 2.17 -12.61
C TYR A 50 4.87 2.39 -12.64
N GLU A 51 4.25 2.37 -13.82
CA GLU A 51 2.81 2.64 -13.98
C GLU A 51 1.95 1.57 -13.28
N GLY A 52 2.34 0.30 -13.37
CA GLY A 52 1.70 -0.80 -12.64
C GLY A 52 1.75 -0.59 -11.14
N TYR A 53 2.91 -0.21 -10.60
CA TYR A 53 3.08 0.05 -9.17
C TYR A 53 2.28 1.27 -8.71
N GLU A 54 2.27 2.35 -9.50
CA GLU A 54 1.50 3.56 -9.22
C GLU A 54 -0.02 3.27 -9.19
N ARG A 55 -0.50 2.51 -10.17
CA ARG A 55 -1.91 2.15 -10.32
C ARG A 55 -2.44 1.36 -9.12
N HIS A 56 -1.63 0.47 -8.56
CA HIS A 56 -2.00 -0.39 -7.43
C HIS A 56 -1.67 0.20 -6.07
N SER A 57 -0.92 1.31 -6.02
CA SER A 57 -0.59 2.02 -4.80
C SER A 57 -1.65 3.05 -4.43
N ALA A 58 -2.22 2.91 -3.23
CA ALA A 58 -3.21 3.86 -2.71
C ALA A 58 -2.63 5.27 -2.50
N MET A 59 -1.33 5.37 -2.22
CA MET A 59 -0.65 6.63 -1.91
C MET A 59 -0.82 7.70 -3.01
N TYR A 60 -0.85 7.31 -4.28
CA TYR A 60 -1.03 8.24 -5.41
C TYR A 60 -2.44 8.81 -5.52
N ARG A 61 -3.39 8.36 -4.69
CA ARG A 61 -4.78 8.84 -4.65
C ARG A 61 -5.19 9.28 -3.25
N ILE A 62 -4.22 9.50 -2.35
CA ILE A 62 -4.47 9.80 -0.93
C ILE A 62 -5.28 11.09 -0.74
N ALA A 63 -5.16 12.06 -1.65
CA ALA A 63 -5.90 13.32 -1.61
C ALA A 63 -7.43 13.14 -1.73
N ASN A 64 -7.91 12.00 -2.21
CA ASN A 64 -9.35 11.71 -2.33
C ASN A 64 -9.97 11.19 -1.03
N VAL A 65 -9.16 10.90 0.00
CA VAL A 65 -9.64 10.26 1.23
C VAL A 65 -10.44 11.26 2.07
N THR A 66 -11.72 10.96 2.28
CA THR A 66 -12.60 11.69 3.20
C THR A 66 -13.03 10.84 4.40
N THR A 67 -12.81 9.52 4.35
CA THR A 67 -13.19 8.58 5.40
C THR A 67 -12.22 8.70 6.59
N PRO A 68 -12.71 8.99 7.82
CA PRO A 68 -11.88 8.93 9.01
C PRO A 68 -11.23 7.55 9.13
N THR A 69 -9.90 7.50 9.12
CA THR A 69 -9.14 6.25 9.05
C THR A 69 -8.17 6.14 10.21
N GLN A 70 -8.33 5.10 11.01
CA GLN A 70 -7.35 4.71 12.02
C GLN A 70 -6.22 3.92 11.33
N VAL A 71 -4.97 4.24 11.65
CA VAL A 71 -3.79 3.45 11.24
C VAL A 71 -3.19 2.80 12.47
N ILE A 72 -2.99 1.48 12.40
CA ILE A 72 -2.33 0.70 13.45
C ILE A 72 -1.21 -0.10 12.81
N HIS A 73 0.00 -0.01 13.37
CA HIS A 73 1.17 -0.66 12.80
C HIS A 73 2.08 -1.19 13.90
N GLY A 74 2.70 -2.35 13.67
CA GLY A 74 3.68 -2.92 14.59
C GLY A 74 5.05 -2.30 14.38
N GLU A 75 5.73 -1.92 15.46
CA GLU A 75 7.09 -1.36 15.40
C GLU A 75 8.12 -2.36 14.82
N ASN A 76 7.94 -3.65 15.09
CA ASN A 76 8.84 -4.73 14.64
C ASN A 76 8.25 -5.54 13.47
N ASP A 77 7.35 -4.96 12.68
CA ASP A 77 6.75 -5.62 11.52
C ASP A 77 7.73 -5.61 10.33
N LEU A 78 8.49 -6.70 10.18
CA LEU A 78 9.41 -6.88 9.04
C LEU A 78 8.67 -7.19 7.73
N ARG A 79 7.42 -7.66 7.83
CA ARG A 79 6.61 -8.03 6.68
C ARG A 79 6.06 -6.79 5.99
N VAL A 80 5.53 -5.86 6.77
CA VAL A 80 5.09 -4.55 6.31
C VAL A 80 5.85 -3.50 7.11
N PRO A 81 7.00 -3.01 6.65
CA PRO A 81 7.76 -2.01 7.39
C PRO A 81 7.06 -0.64 7.40
N PHE A 82 7.23 0.12 8.47
CA PHE A 82 6.77 1.52 8.56
C PHE A 82 7.84 2.53 8.08
N THR A 83 9.08 2.06 7.91
CA THR A 83 10.25 2.81 7.42
C THR A 83 10.46 2.61 5.94
#